data_AF-A0AAD5WZ30-F1
#
_entry.id   AF-A0AAD5WZ30-F1
#
_cell.length_a   1.000
_cell.length_b   1.000
_cell.length_c   1.000
_cell.angle_alpha   90.00
_cell.angle_beta   90.00
_cell.angle_gamma   90.00
#
_symmetry.space_group_name_H-M   'P 1'
#
loop_
_entity.id
_entity.type
_entity.pdbx_description
1 polymer ?
#
loop_
_entity_poly.entity_id
_entity_poly.type
_entity_poly.pdbx_seq_one_letter_code
_entity_poly.pdbx_strand_id
1 'polypeptide(L)'
;MLAAAELLQVTERLAHNLPEVRARAVDTLRFKLKTGILQPVDIANDQTLIFNVLNTINGDQTKSGEADGVLEVVLHIVQHPAAHRILLDLGAITFFRTMRQDAPA
;
A
#
# COMPACT_ATOMS: atom_id res chain seq x y z
N MET A 1 -13.37 17.22 -5.92
CA MET A 1 -14.43 16.20 -5.89
C MET A 1 -14.13 14.96 -6.75
N LEU A 2 -13.21 15.03 -7.74
CA LEU A 2 -12.81 13.88 -8.56
C LEU A 2 -11.96 12.82 -7.83
N ALA A 3 -11.17 13.21 -6.82
CA ALA A 3 -10.21 12.32 -6.17
C ALA A 3 -10.84 11.12 -5.42
N ALA A 4 -12.01 11.29 -4.80
CA ALA A 4 -12.61 10.23 -3.96
C ALA A 4 -13.13 9.03 -4.77
N ALA A 5 -13.81 9.28 -5.89
CA ALA A 5 -14.29 8.21 -6.77
C ALA A 5 -13.13 7.46 -7.42
N GLU A 6 -12.08 8.17 -7.81
CA GLU A 6 -10.86 7.56 -8.33
C GLU A 6 -10.13 6.72 -7.28
N LEU A 7 -10.07 7.18 -6.03
CA LEU A 7 -9.42 6.45 -4.93
C LEU A 7 -10.18 5.15 -4.61
N LEU A 8 -11.51 5.18 -4.66
CA LEU A 8 -12.34 3.98 -4.52
C LEU A 8 -12.02 2.95 -5.61
N GLN A 9 -11.99 3.37 -6.89
CA GLN A 9 -11.65 2.47 -8.01
C GLN A 9 -10.23 1.90 -7.91
N VAL A 10 -9.28 2.68 -7.40
CA VAL A 10 -7.93 2.17 -7.12
C VAL A 10 -7.96 1.13 -6.00
N THR A 11 -8.70 1.40 -4.93
CA THR A 11 -8.84 0.51 -3.78
C THR A 11 -9.45 -0.84 -4.16
N GLU A 12 -10.48 -0.83 -5.01
CA GLU A 12 -11.08 -2.04 -5.58
C GLU A 12 -10.10 -2.83 -6.43
N ARG A 13 -9.30 -2.15 -7.26
CA ARG A 13 -8.27 -2.82 -8.09
C ARG A 13 -7.14 -3.42 -7.27
N LEU A 14 -6.79 -2.83 -6.13
CA LEU A 14 -5.81 -3.42 -5.20
C LEU A 14 -6.31 -4.72 -4.56
N ALA A 15 -7.63 -4.89 -4.39
CA ALA A 15 -8.25 -6.11 -3.88
C ALA A 15 -8.47 -7.18 -4.98
N HIS A 16 -8.06 -6.92 -6.22
CA HIS A 16 -8.35 -7.80 -7.34
C HIS A 16 -7.53 -9.12 -7.28
N ASN A 17 -8.12 -10.22 -7.74
CA ASN A 17 -7.48 -11.55 -7.71
C ASN A 17 -6.26 -11.66 -8.64
N LEU A 18 -6.28 -10.96 -9.77
CA LEU A 18 -5.16 -10.95 -10.73
C LEU A 18 -4.00 -10.06 -10.25
N PRO A 19 -2.76 -10.60 -10.11
CA PRO A 19 -1.59 -9.83 -9.70
C PRO A 19 -1.30 -8.60 -10.57
N GLU A 20 -1.48 -8.71 -11.89
CA GLU A 20 -1.20 -7.63 -12.84
C GLU A 20 -2.13 -6.43 -12.65
N VAL A 21 -3.37 -6.69 -12.22
CA VAL A 21 -4.34 -5.63 -11.92
C VAL A 21 -3.93 -4.90 -10.64
N ARG A 22 -3.49 -5.64 -9.61
CA ARG A 22 -2.98 -5.04 -8.37
C ARG A 22 -1.72 -4.22 -8.63
N ALA A 23 -0.77 -4.75 -9.40
CA ALA A 23 0.46 -4.05 -9.77
C ALA A 23 0.18 -2.71 -10.46
N ARG A 24 -0.73 -2.70 -11.46
CA ARG A 24 -1.16 -1.45 -12.12
C ARG A 24 -1.83 -0.46 -11.17
N ALA A 25 -2.57 -0.94 -10.17
CA ALA A 25 -3.18 -0.10 -9.17
C ALA A 25 -2.13 0.54 -8.24
N VAL A 26 -1.11 -0.22 -7.83
CA VAL A 26 0.06 0.28 -7.09
C VAL A 26 0.80 1.33 -7.91
N ASP A 27 1.09 1.07 -9.18
CA ASP A 27 1.76 2.03 -10.07
C ASP A 27 0.96 3.33 -10.20
N THR A 28 -0.37 3.22 -10.28
CA THR A 28 -1.27 4.38 -10.31
C THR A 28 -1.14 5.20 -9.02
N LEU A 29 -1.19 4.56 -7.85
CA LEU A 29 -1.02 5.25 -6.56
C LEU A 29 0.35 5.91 -6.47
N ARG A 30 1.41 5.15 -6.75
CA ARG A 30 2.79 5.60 -6.74
C ARG A 30 2.97 6.84 -7.63
N PHE A 31 2.48 6.78 -8.87
CA PHE A 31 2.54 7.91 -9.78
C PHE A 31 1.81 9.15 -9.23
N LYS A 32 0.59 8.98 -8.72
CA LYS A 32 -0.21 10.09 -8.19
C LYS A 32 0.40 10.71 -6.93
N LEU A 33 0.98 9.89 -6.04
CA LEU A 33 1.70 10.37 -4.87
C LEU A 33 2.98 11.12 -5.26
N LYS A 34 3.78 10.54 -6.18
CA LYS A 34 5.03 11.13 -6.66
C LYS A 34 4.83 12.47 -7.37
N THR A 35 3.70 12.63 -8.07
CA THR A 35 3.35 13.87 -8.79
C THR A 35 2.58 14.88 -7.91
N GLY A 36 2.24 14.51 -6.68
CA GLY A 36 1.45 15.34 -5.76
C GLY A 36 -0.04 15.47 -6.13
N ILE A 37 -0.52 14.69 -7.10
CA ILE A 37 -1.96 14.60 -7.43
C ILE A 37 -2.74 14.03 -6.23
N LEU A 38 -2.13 13.06 -5.55
CA LEU A 38 -2.57 12.61 -4.23
C LEU A 38 -1.53 13.06 -3.20
N GLN A 39 -2.01 13.56 -2.09
CA GLN A 39 -1.21 13.86 -0.91
C GLN A 39 -1.30 12.69 0.07
N PRO A 40 -0.27 12.46 0.91
CA PRO A 40 -0.33 11.42 1.94
C PRO A 40 -1.58 11.47 2.82
N VAL A 41 -2.08 12.67 3.14
CA VAL A 41 -3.30 12.87 3.93
C VAL A 41 -4.56 12.29 3.26
N ASP A 42 -4.60 12.21 1.93
CA ASP A 42 -5.75 11.69 1.18
C ASP A 42 -5.92 10.17 1.36
N ILE A 43 -4.84 9.46 1.70
CA ILE A 43 -4.82 8.00 1.82
C ILE A 43 -4.54 7.51 3.24
N ALA A 44 -4.02 8.38 4.11
CA ALA A 44 -3.56 7.99 5.45
C ALA A 44 -4.67 7.56 6.42
N ASN A 45 -5.93 7.89 6.14
CA ASN A 45 -7.08 7.51 6.95
C ASN A 45 -7.87 6.33 6.37
N ASP A 46 -7.51 5.85 5.17
CA ASP A 46 -8.24 4.78 4.50
C ASP A 46 -7.66 3.42 4.89
N GLN A 47 -8.25 2.81 5.92
CA GLN A 47 -7.84 1.50 6.42
C GLN A 47 -7.93 0.40 5.35
N THR A 48 -8.95 0.44 4.48
CA THR A 48 -9.15 -0.56 3.44
C THR A 48 -8.05 -0.45 2.38
N LEU A 49 -7.74 0.77 1.94
CA LEU A 49 -6.65 1.01 1.00
C LEU A 49 -5.32 0.56 1.60
N ILE A 50 -5.00 0.96 2.84
CA ILE A 50 -3.75 0.59 3.50
C ILE A 50 -3.63 -0.94 3.62
N PHE A 51 -4.70 -1.62 4.03
CA PHE A 51 -4.74 -3.07 4.09
C PHE A 51 -4.49 -3.70 2.72
N ASN A 52 -5.21 -3.25 1.68
CA ASN A 52 -5.07 -3.81 0.33
C ASN A 52 -3.67 -3.59 -0.24
N VAL A 53 -3.06 -2.42 -0.01
CA VAL A 53 -1.66 -2.14 -0.38
C VAL A 53 -0.73 -3.14 0.30
N LEU A 54 -0.82 -3.32 1.62
CA LEU A 54 0.06 -4.26 2.33
C LEU A 54 -0.15 -5.71 1.89
N ASN A 55 -1.40 -6.10 1.64
CA ASN A 55 -1.73 -7.45 1.22
C ASN A 55 -1.14 -7.81 -0.15
N THR A 56 -0.82 -6.82 -0.99
CA THR A 56 -0.09 -7.08 -2.24
C THR A 56 1.33 -7.63 -2.04
N ILE A 57 1.95 -7.41 -0.88
CA ILE A 57 3.27 -7.98 -0.54
C ILE A 57 3.16 -9.46 -0.16
N ASN A 58 2.03 -9.88 0.41
CA ASN A 58 1.83 -11.22 0.97
C ASN A 58 1.41 -12.28 -0.07
N GLY A 59 1.36 -11.94 -1.35
CA GLY A 59 0.96 -12.89 -2.39
C GLY A 59 2.12 -13.77 -2.88
N ASP A 60 1.88 -15.08 -3.03
CA ASP A 60 2.87 -16.08 -3.49
C ASP A 60 3.48 -15.80 -4.89
N GLN A 61 3.01 -14.77 -5.60
CA GLN A 61 3.45 -14.41 -6.96
C GLN A 61 3.94 -12.97 -7.11
N THR A 62 4.16 -12.25 -6.01
CA THR A 62 4.62 -10.87 -6.09
C THR A 62 6.01 -10.80 -6.69
N LYS A 63 6.12 -10.18 -7.87
CA LYS A 63 7.43 -9.96 -8.54
C LYS A 63 8.19 -8.87 -7.80
N SER A 64 9.53 -8.94 -7.79
CA SER A 64 10.37 -7.96 -7.07
C SER A 64 10.06 -6.50 -7.43
N GLY A 65 9.80 -6.20 -8.71
CA GLY A 65 9.44 -4.84 -9.14
C GLY A 65 8.07 -4.36 -8.65
N GLU A 66 7.14 -5.27 -8.36
CA GLU A 66 5.84 -4.93 -7.75
C GLU A 66 6.04 -4.57 -6.28
N ALA A 67 6.93 -5.28 -5.58
CA ALA A 67 7.25 -5.00 -4.18
C ALA A 67 7.86 -3.60 -3.98
N ASP A 68 8.75 -3.14 -4.88
CA ASP A 68 9.33 -1.80 -4.83
C ASP A 68 8.26 -0.69 -4.87
N GLY A 69 7.31 -0.81 -5.80
CA GLY A 69 6.21 0.14 -5.92
C GLY A 69 5.34 0.19 -4.66
N VAL A 70 5.10 -0.97 -4.05
CA VAL A 70 4.33 -1.05 -2.80
C VAL A 70 5.08 -0.40 -1.65
N LEU A 71 6.37 -0.68 -1.51
CA LEU A 71 7.20 -0.09 -0.46
C LEU A 71 7.27 1.43 -0.59
N GLU A 72 7.38 1.97 -1.83
CA GLU A 72 7.30 3.41 -2.05
C GLU A 72 5.95 4.00 -1.63
N VAL A 73 4.83 3.33 -1.93
CA VAL A 73 3.50 3.79 -1.48
C VAL A 73 3.41 3.77 0.05
N VAL A 74 3.90 2.69 0.69
CA VAL A 74 3.94 2.58 2.16
C VAL A 74 4.78 3.71 2.76
N LEU A 75 5.92 4.07 2.16
CA LEU A 75 6.76 5.18 2.62
C LEU A 75 6.03 6.52 2.60
N HIS A 76 5.12 6.76 1.66
CA HIS A 76 4.28 7.95 1.68
C HIS A 76 3.20 7.88 2.76
N ILE A 77 2.57 6.71 2.93
CA ILE A 77 1.52 6.49 3.94
C ILE A 77 2.07 6.74 5.36
N VAL A 78 3.23 6.16 5.70
CA VAL A 78 3.84 6.26 7.04
C VAL A 78 4.32 7.66 7.40
N GLN A 79 4.39 8.60 6.45
CA GLN A 79 4.72 9.99 6.78
C GLN A 79 3.58 10.68 7.54
N HIS A 80 2.36 10.16 7.47
CA HIS A 80 1.21 10.77 8.11
C HIS A 80 0.84 10.07 9.43
N PRO A 81 0.71 10.79 10.57
CA PRO A 81 0.44 10.18 11.87
C PRO A 81 -0.82 9.31 11.94
N ALA A 82 -1.87 9.68 11.20
CA ALA A 82 -3.10 8.89 11.18
C ALA A 82 -2.89 7.45 10.67
N ALA A 83 -1.97 7.26 9.72
CA ALA A 83 -1.66 5.94 9.20
C ALA A 83 -0.94 5.05 10.22
N HIS A 84 -0.21 5.63 11.19
CA HIS A 84 0.52 4.87 12.19
C HIS A 84 -0.42 4.00 13.02
N ARG A 85 -1.56 4.55 13.45
CA ARG A 85 -2.56 3.80 14.23
C ARG A 85 -3.12 2.63 13.42
N ILE A 86 -3.49 2.89 12.17
CA ILE A 86 -4.01 1.86 11.26
C ILE A 86 -2.98 0.75 11.05
N LEU A 87 -1.72 1.10 10.79
CA LEU A 87 -0.64 0.13 10.60
C LEU A 87 -0.39 -0.72 11.85
N LEU A 88 -0.43 -0.10 13.03
CA LEU A 88 -0.34 -0.83 14.30
C LEU A 88 -1.50 -1.81 14.46
N ASP A 89 -2.73 -1.38 14.18
CA ASP A 89 -3.94 -2.20 14.30
C ASP A 89 -3.96 -3.35 13.28
N LEU A 90 -3.36 -3.15 12.10
CA LEU A 90 -3.13 -4.19 11.09
C LEU A 90 -1.97 -5.14 11.42
N GLY A 91 -1.27 -4.95 12.55
CA GLY A 91 -0.21 -5.83 12.99
C GLY A 91 1.15 -5.61 12.33
N ALA A 92 1.42 -4.39 11.82
CA ALA A 92 2.69 -4.07 11.15
C ALA A 92 3.93 -4.41 12.00
N ILE A 93 3.88 -4.21 13.32
CA ILE A 93 4.99 -4.57 14.21
C ILE A 93 5.25 -6.07 14.24
N THR A 94 4.19 -6.89 14.26
CA THR A 94 4.30 -8.35 14.21
C THR A 94 4.90 -8.78 12.89
N PHE A 95 4.40 -8.22 11.78
CA PHE A 95 4.91 -8.48 10.44
C PHE A 95 6.42 -8.20 10.30
N PHE A 96 6.88 -7.01 10.69
CA PHE A 96 8.31 -6.67 10.66
C PHE A 96 9.15 -7.55 11.59
N ARG A 97 8.60 -7.95 12.75
CA ARG A 97 9.30 -8.82 13.69
C ARG A 97 9.51 -10.23 13.12
N THR A 98 8.51 -10.78 12.42
CA THR A 98 8.63 -12.07 11.73
C THR A 98 9.65 -11.99 10.60
N MET A 99 9.60 -10.97 9.74
CA MET A 99 10.62 -10.80 8.68
C MET A 99 12.05 -10.75 9.21
N ARG A 100 12.29 -10.10 10.35
CA ARG A 100 13.63 -10.06 10.96
C ARG A 100 14.14 -11.44 11.39
N GLN A 101 13.26 -12.37 11.75
CA GLN A 101 13.66 -13.72 12.14
C GLN A 101 14.10 -14.56 10.94
N ASP A 102 13.56 -14.26 9.76
CA ASP A 102 13.88 -14.96 8.51
C ASP A 102 15.01 -14.29 7.71
N ALA A 103 15.51 -13.14 8.17
CA ALA A 103 16.57 -12.41 7.49
C ALA A 103 17.92 -13.17 7.57
N PRO A 104 18.68 -13.25 6.46
CA PRO A 104 20.02 -13.82 6.49
C PRO A 104 20.93 -13.00 7.42
N ALA A 105 21.76 -13.72 8.19
CA ALA A 105 22.67 -13.18 9.20
C ALA A 105 23.73 -12.25 8.61
#